data_AF-A0A347U9E4-F1
#
_entry.id   AF-A0A347U9E4-F1
#
_cell.length_a   1.000
_cell.length_b   1.000
_cell.length_c   1.000
_cell.angle_alpha   90.00
_cell.angle_beta   90.00
_cell.angle_gamma   90.00
#
_symmetry.space_group_name_H-M   'P 1'
#
loop_
_entity.id
_entity.type
_entity.pdbx_description
1 polymer ?
#
loop_
_entity_poly.entity_id
_entity_poly.type
_entity_poly.pdbx_seq_one_letter_code
_entity_poly.pdbx_strand_id
1 'polypeptide(L)' 'MVKYIVGIIIALTFNGCIVGDALALPFRVSGAVLEVVTPDPIGGSVTDVGDAIDTAIPF' A
#
# COMPACT_ATOMS: atom_id res chain seq x y z
N MET A 1 15.30 -3.38 29.65
CA MET A 1 13.93 -3.22 29.13
C MET A 1 13.88 -2.46 27.81
N VAL A 2 14.61 -1.35 27.66
CA VAL A 2 14.69 -0.55 26.40
C VAL A 2 14.95 -1.39 25.14
N LYS A 3 15.89 -2.34 25.18
CA LYS A 3 16.20 -3.23 24.03
C LYS A 3 15.00 -4.03 23.50
N TYR A 4 14.08 -4.44 24.36
CA TYR A 4 12.90 -5.22 23.96
C TYR A 4 11.80 -4.32 23.40
N ILE A 5 11.64 -3.11 23.95
CA ILE A 5 10.72 -2.09 23.44
C ILE A 5 11.13 -1.66 22.04
N VAL A 6 12.42 -1.42 21.81
CA VAL A 6 12.96 -1.09 20.47
C VAL A 6 12.71 -2.23 19.48
N GLY A 7 12.94 -3.49 19.89
CA GLY A 7 12.65 -4.65 19.05
C GLY A 7 11.18 -4.79 18.66
N ILE A 8 10.26 -4.53 19.58
CA ILE A 8 8.81 -4.55 19.32
C ILE A 8 8.40 -3.43 18.37
N ILE A 9 8.91 -2.21 18.55
CA ILE A 9 8.62 -1.09 17.66
C ILE A 9 9.11 -1.41 16.24
N ILE A 10 10.32 -1.95 16.09
CA ILE A 10 10.85 -2.34 14.78
C ILE A 10 9.99 -3.45 14.17
N ALA A 11 9.65 -4.50 14.94
CA ALA A 11 8.81 -5.58 14.43
C ALA A 11 7.43 -5.09 13.97
N LEU A 12 6.78 -4.19 14.72
CA LEU A 12 5.50 -3.60 14.34
C LEU A 12 5.63 -2.63 13.15
N THR A 13 6.73 -1.89 13.05
CA THR A 13 6.95 -0.93 11.96
C THR A 13 7.26 -1.62 10.62
N PHE A 14 8.03 -2.71 10.64
CA PHE A 14 8.48 -3.39 9.43
C PHE A 14 7.57 -4.53 8.96
N ASN A 15 6.78 -5.16 9.83
CA ASN A 15 5.78 -6.14 9.37
C ASN A 15 4.58 -5.46 8.68
N GLY A 16 4.26 -4.22 9.07
CA GLY A 16 3.13 -3.48 8.51
C GLY A 16 3.36 -2.82 7.16
N CYS A 17 4.59 -2.40 6.89
CA CYS A 17 5.01 -1.92 5.57
C CYS A 17 4.78 -2.98 4.48
N ILE A 18 4.77 -4.27 4.86
CA ILE A 18 4.48 -5.38 3.94
C ILE A 18 2.97 -5.48 3.68
N VAL A 19 2.12 -5.19 4.67
CA VAL A 19 0.67 -5.37 4.55
C VAL A 19 0.05 -4.28 3.68
N GLY A 20 0.36 -3.01 3.93
CA GLY A 20 -0.12 -1.89 3.12
C GLY A 20 0.29 -2.03 1.65
N ASP A 21 1.58 -2.27 1.40
CA ASP A 21 2.12 -2.41 0.04
C ASP A 21 1.58 -3.66 -0.68
N ALA A 22 1.46 -4.81 0.01
CA ALA A 22 0.89 -6.02 -0.58
C ALA A 22 -0.59 -5.86 -0.95
N LEU A 23 -1.36 -5.09 -0.17
CA LEU A 23 -2.76 -4.79 -0.46
C LEU A 23 -2.94 -3.69 -1.51
N ALA A 24 -2.00 -2.76 -1.62
CA ALA A 24 -1.98 -1.71 -2.63
C ALA A 24 -1.59 -2.23 -4.03
N LEU A 25 -0.72 -3.24 -4.10
CA LEU A 25 -0.16 -3.77 -5.35
C LEU A 25 -1.22 -4.15 -6.41
N PRO A 26 -2.28 -4.92 -6.08
CA PRO A 26 -3.30 -5.32 -7.06
C PRO A 26 -4.03 -4.12 -7.69
N PHE A 27 -4.24 -3.05 -6.92
CA PHE A 27 -4.89 -1.83 -7.40
C PHE A 27 -3.97 -1.02 -8.30
N ARG A 28 -2.70 -0.87 -7.94
CA ARG A 28 -1.69 -0.23 -8.81
C ARG A 28 -1.52 -0.98 -10.14
N VAL A 29 -1.48 -2.32 -10.09
CA VAL A 29 -1.39 -3.16 -11.31
C VAL A 29 -2.66 -3.05 -12.15
N SER A 30 -3.84 -3.14 -11.53
CA SER A 30 -5.11 -3.02 -12.25
C SER A 30 -5.30 -1.64 -12.86
N GLY A 31 -4.95 -0.58 -12.13
CA GLY A 31 -4.96 0.80 -12.61
C GLY A 31 -4.02 0.99 -13.81
N ALA A 32 -2.80 0.46 -13.75
CA ALA A 32 -1.85 0.50 -14.86
C ALA A 32 -2.37 -0.23 -16.12
N VAL A 33 -3.06 -1.36 -15.95
CA VAL A 33 -3.69 -2.08 -17.07
C VAL A 33 -4.89 -1.29 -17.61
N LEU A 34 -5.72 -0.74 -16.73
CA LEU A 34 -6.88 0.05 -17.10
C LEU A 34 -6.48 1.33 -17.84
N GLU A 35 -5.37 1.97 -17.49
CA GLU A 35 -4.88 3.17 -18.18
C GLU A 35 -4.61 2.93 -19.68
N VAL A 36 -4.29 1.69 -20.07
CA VAL A 36 -4.07 1.33 -21.48
C VAL A 36 -5.39 1.25 -22.26
N VAL A 37 -6.48 0.86 -21.61
CA VAL A 37 -7.76 0.51 -22.27
C VAL A 37 -8.82 1.59 -22.07
N THR A 38 -8.83 2.20 -20.89
CA THR A 38 -9.74 3.25 -20.41
C THR A 38 -8.95 4.20 -19.52
N PRO A 39 -8.27 5.18 -20.15
CA PRO A 39 -7.50 6.22 -19.45
C PRO A 39 -8.39 7.10 -18.53
N ASP A 40 -7.77 8.12 -17.94
CA ASP A 40 -8.36 9.14 -17.07
C ASP A 40 -9.88 9.41 -17.30
N PRO A 41 -10.75 9.27 -16.27
CA PRO A 41 -10.44 9.09 -14.85
C PRO A 41 -10.36 7.64 -14.37
N ILE A 42 -10.60 6.64 -15.22
CA ILE A 42 -10.80 5.27 -14.72
C ILE A 42 -9.47 4.61 -14.31
N GLY A 43 -8.47 4.56 -15.18
CA GLY A 43 -7.17 3.96 -14.85
C GLY A 43 -6.47 4.66 -13.67
N GLY A 44 -6.48 6.00 -13.67
CA GLY A 44 -5.99 6.84 -12.56
C GLY A 44 -6.71 6.57 -11.24
N SER A 45 -8.05 6.61 -11.22
CA SER A 45 -8.82 6.45 -9.97
C SER A 45 -8.62 5.09 -9.29
N VAL A 46 -8.32 4.02 -10.05
CA VAL A 46 -8.02 2.70 -9.49
C VAL A 46 -6.63 2.65 -8.88
N THR A 47 -5.66 3.34 -9.49
CA THR A 47 -4.31 3.50 -8.91
C THR A 47 -4.37 4.28 -7.59
N ASP A 48 -5.19 5.35 -7.55
CA ASP A 48 -5.39 6.17 -6.36
C ASP A 48 -5.96 5.37 -5.18
N VAL A 49 -6.77 4.34 -5.43
CA VAL A 49 -7.24 3.42 -4.38
C VAL A 49 -6.08 2.64 -3.77
N GLY A 50 -5.13 2.19 -4.58
CA GLY A 50 -3.91 1.53 -4.09
C GLY A 50 -3.10 2.44 -3.18
N ASP A 51 -2.90 3.69 -3.58
CA ASP A 51 -2.17 4.68 -2.78
C ASP A 51 -2.93 5.09 -1.51
N ALA A 52 -4.25 5.15 -1.58
CA ALA A 52 -5.10 5.36 -0.41
C ALA A 52 -4.98 4.19 0.59
N ILE A 53 -4.91 2.95 0.11
CA ILE A 53 -4.71 1.75 0.96
C ILE A 53 -3.33 1.78 1.62
N ASP A 54 -2.29 2.06 0.85
CA ASP A 54 -0.91 2.17 1.33
C ASP A 54 -0.78 3.29 2.40
N THR A 55 -1.52 4.38 2.22
CA THR A 55 -1.54 5.51 3.17
C THR A 55 -2.43 5.24 4.39
N ALA A 56 -3.59 4.59 4.20
CA ALA A 56 -4.60 4.40 5.24
C ALA A 56 -4.34 3.20 6.14
N ILE A 57 -3.50 2.25 5.71
CA ILE A 57 -3.04 1.12 6.51
C ILE A 57 -1.58 1.38 6.87
N PRO A 58 -1.30 2.25 7.86
CA PRO A 58 -0.05 2.15 8.57
C PRO A 58 -0.13 0.90 9.44
N PHE A 59 0.98 0.17 9.55
CA PHE A 59 1.19 -1.01 10.42
C PHE A 59 0.51 -2.34 10.03
#